data_AF-A0A524GZS0-F1
#
_entry.id   AF-A0A524GZS0-F1
#
_cell.length_a   1.000
_cell.length_b   1.000
_cell.length_c   1.000
_cell.angle_alpha   90.00
_cell.angle_beta   90.00
_cell.angle_gamma   90.00
#
_symmetry.space_group_name_H-M   'P 1'
#
loop_
_entity.id
_entity.type
_entity.pdbx_description
1 polymer ?
#
loop_
_entity_poly.entity_id
_entity_poly.type
_entity_poly.pdbx_seq_one_letter_code
_entity_poly.pdbx_strand_id
1 'polypeptide(L)'
;MAADTVKSKAEPDYVVIDSGKTSLRDLYTKEDWMAVWMGFFLLIVGLLIYLPNPPEKAAEIPKYNTVMKEEAAKAPFKTIEWHNASSSKRGIRARDQEFGKTIQNFLSAPSGWSSNPLDAVYRSKEAADALSAPFKEAADKAKAAEDTALAAATAAQSAAAAASFKDPALNSTAEKAIKGWQEAKEKASKAKG
;
A
#
# COMPACT_ATOMS: atom_id res chain seq x y z
N MET A 1 64.94 51.91 -40.64
CA MET A 1 65.02 50.43 -40.62
C MET A 1 65.26 50.03 -39.17
N ALA A 2 64.50 49.16 -38.53
CA ALA A 2 63.34 48.35 -38.91
C ALA A 2 62.45 48.22 -37.66
N ALA A 3 61.15 48.06 -37.88
CA ALA A 3 60.17 47.80 -36.83
C ALA A 3 60.36 46.37 -36.33
N ASP A 4 60.64 46.19 -35.04
CA ASP A 4 60.62 44.87 -34.42
C ASP A 4 59.24 44.55 -33.86
N THR A 5 58.75 43.44 -34.38
CA THR A 5 57.39 42.91 -34.30
C THR A 5 57.04 42.34 -32.93
N VAL A 6 55.81 42.59 -32.54
CA VAL A 6 55.03 41.91 -31.50
C VAL A 6 55.16 40.39 -31.60
N LYS A 7 55.50 39.72 -30.49
CA LYS A 7 55.08 38.33 -30.21
C LYS A 7 54.72 38.21 -28.73
N SER A 8 53.44 38.45 -28.44
CA SER A 8 52.79 37.96 -27.23
C SER A 8 52.84 36.43 -27.24
N LYS A 9 53.41 35.86 -26.19
CA LYS A 9 53.57 34.43 -25.98
C LYS A 9 52.21 33.90 -25.50
N ALA A 10 51.49 33.21 -26.36
CA ALA A 10 50.23 32.56 -26.02
C ALA A 10 50.49 31.49 -24.94
N GLU A 11 49.94 31.70 -23.74
CA GLU A 11 49.79 30.62 -22.75
C GLU A 11 48.72 29.64 -23.26
N PRO A 12 48.92 28.32 -23.13
CA PRO A 12 47.85 27.37 -23.42
C PRO A 12 46.79 27.52 -22.32
N ASP A 13 45.63 28.05 -22.70
CA ASP A 13 44.43 28.11 -21.87
C ASP A 13 43.97 26.67 -21.58
N TYR A 14 44.37 26.13 -20.44
CA TYR A 14 43.87 24.84 -19.95
C TYR A 14 42.44 25.05 -19.46
N VAL A 15 41.51 25.02 -20.41
CA VAL A 15 40.10 24.80 -20.08
C VAL A 15 40.00 23.37 -19.57
N VAL A 16 40.01 23.19 -18.26
CA VAL A 16 39.51 21.96 -17.63
C VAL A 16 38.03 21.93 -17.94
N ILE A 17 37.68 21.36 -19.09
CA ILE A 17 36.31 20.97 -19.39
C ILE A 17 36.07 19.78 -18.48
N ASP A 18 35.67 20.07 -17.24
CA ASP A 18 35.07 19.06 -16.38
C ASP A 18 33.74 18.69 -17.03
N SER A 19 33.83 17.75 -17.98
CA SER A 19 32.66 17.19 -18.60
C SER A 19 32.00 16.34 -17.54
N GLY A 20 31.08 16.92 -16.78
CA GLY A 20 30.11 16.25 -15.91
C GLY A 20 29.15 15.37 -16.70
N LYS A 21 29.67 14.56 -17.62
CA LYS A 21 28.95 13.52 -18.35
C LYS A 21 29.03 12.27 -17.51
N THR A 22 28.03 12.09 -16.65
CA THR A 22 27.73 10.81 -16.02
C THR A 22 27.54 9.77 -17.13
N SER A 23 28.55 8.92 -17.30
CA SER A 23 28.51 7.82 -18.27
C SER A 23 28.04 6.55 -17.57
N LEU A 24 27.40 5.63 -18.29
CA LEU A 24 27.02 4.31 -17.74
C LEU A 24 28.25 3.51 -17.24
N ARG A 25 29.45 3.85 -17.71
CA ARG A 25 30.72 3.33 -17.18
C ARG A 25 31.03 3.89 -15.79
N ASP A 26 30.64 5.11 -15.48
CA ASP A 26 30.87 5.73 -14.16
C ASP A 26 30.09 5.00 -13.04
N LEU A 27 28.89 4.49 -13.34
CA LEU A 27 28.14 3.58 -12.46
C LEU A 27 28.83 2.23 -12.24
N TYR A 28 29.69 1.81 -13.18
CA TYR A 28 30.46 0.57 -13.11
C TYR A 28 31.79 0.72 -12.37
N THR A 29 32.38 1.92 -12.36
CA THR A 29 33.75 2.16 -11.89
C THR A 29 33.85 3.03 -10.63
N LYS A 30 32.79 3.77 -10.25
CA LYS A 30 32.75 4.53 -8.99
C LYS A 30 32.19 3.71 -7.83
N GLU A 31 32.53 4.18 -6.62
CA GLU A 31 32.40 3.57 -5.27
C GLU A 31 31.18 2.67 -5.02
N ASP A 32 30.00 2.98 -5.57
CA ASP A 32 28.75 2.27 -5.26
C ASP A 32 28.39 1.09 -6.18
N TRP A 33 29.27 0.71 -7.12
CA TRP A 33 29.02 -0.36 -8.09
C TRP A 33 28.49 -1.66 -7.47
N MET A 34 29.14 -2.13 -6.40
CA MET A 34 28.77 -3.38 -5.74
C MET A 34 27.37 -3.31 -5.11
N ALA A 35 27.00 -2.17 -4.51
CA ALA A 35 25.68 -1.97 -3.95
C ALA A 35 24.58 -1.97 -5.03
N VAL A 36 24.86 -1.36 -6.18
CA VAL A 36 23.95 -1.36 -7.34
C VAL A 36 23.72 -2.78 -7.87
N TRP A 37 24.78 -3.60 -7.99
CA TRP A 37 24.64 -5.00 -8.41
C TRP A 37 23.93 -5.86 -7.39
N MET A 38 24.19 -5.66 -6.09
CA MET A 38 23.47 -6.38 -5.04
C MET A 38 21.99 -6.00 -5.01
N GLY A 39 21.66 -4.72 -5.23
CA GLY A 39 20.28 -4.27 -5.41
C GLY A 39 19.62 -4.90 -6.64
N PHE A 40 20.34 -4.98 -7.76
CA PHE A 40 19.83 -5.59 -8.99
C PHE A 40 19.65 -7.11 -8.83
N PHE A 41 20.56 -7.79 -8.15
CA PHE A 41 20.44 -9.21 -7.81
C PHE A 41 19.22 -9.47 -6.92
N LEU A 42 18.99 -8.65 -5.89
CA LEU A 42 17.79 -8.72 -5.06
C LEU A 42 16.50 -8.53 -5.87
N LEU A 43 16.50 -7.61 -6.85
CA LEU A 43 15.37 -7.42 -7.75
C LEU A 43 15.12 -8.65 -8.63
N ILE A 44 16.18 -9.24 -9.19
CA ILE A 44 16.08 -10.46 -10.02
C ILE A 44 15.53 -11.62 -9.18
N VAL A 45 16.08 -11.85 -7.98
CA VAL A 45 15.60 -12.90 -7.07
C VAL A 45 14.14 -12.65 -6.68
N GLY A 46 13.77 -11.39 -6.39
CA GLY A 46 12.39 -11.01 -6.16
C GLY A 46 11.49 -11.34 -7.34
N LEU A 47 11.88 -10.98 -8.57
CA LEU A 47 11.14 -11.31 -9.78
C LEU A 47 10.99 -12.82 -9.96
N LEU A 48 12.05 -13.61 -9.73
CA LEU A 48 12.02 -15.07 -9.84
C LEU A 48 11.12 -15.74 -8.80
N ILE A 49 10.93 -15.14 -7.62
CA ILE A 49 10.02 -15.67 -6.59
C ILE A 49 8.57 -15.26 -6.89
N TYR A 50 8.35 -14.02 -7.34
CA TYR A 50 7.02 -13.43 -7.48
C TYR A 50 6.34 -13.66 -8.85
N LEU A 51 7.09 -13.81 -9.96
CA LEU A 51 6.50 -14.09 -11.28
C LEU A 51 5.88 -15.50 -11.40
N PRO A 52 6.56 -16.59 -10.99
CA PRO A 52 6.02 -17.94 -11.16
C PRO A 52 4.97 -18.31 -10.11
N ASN A 53 4.83 -17.52 -9.03
CA ASN A 53 3.84 -17.73 -7.98
C ASN A 53 2.77 -16.62 -8.03
N PRO A 54 1.86 -16.62 -9.03
CA PRO A 54 0.71 -15.74 -8.99
C PRO A 54 -0.11 -16.08 -7.74
N PRO A 55 -0.74 -15.09 -7.09
CA PRO A 55 -1.58 -15.36 -5.93
C PRO A 55 -2.71 -16.32 -6.35
N GLU A 56 -2.98 -17.37 -5.58
CA GLU A 56 -3.93 -18.44 -5.95
C GLU A 56 -5.32 -17.90 -6.34
N LYS A 57 -5.71 -16.76 -5.78
CA LYS A 57 -6.97 -16.07 -6.09
C LYS A 57 -6.91 -15.13 -7.30
N ALA A 58 -5.79 -15.05 -8.03
CA ALA A 58 -5.65 -14.23 -9.23
C ALA A 58 -6.67 -14.58 -10.31
N ALA A 59 -7.04 -15.87 -10.40
CA ALA A 59 -8.08 -16.36 -11.31
C ALA A 59 -9.49 -15.80 -10.99
N GLU A 60 -9.70 -15.24 -9.79
CA GLU A 60 -10.97 -14.63 -9.38
C GLU A 60 -11.02 -13.12 -9.66
N ILE A 61 -9.89 -12.48 -9.98
CA ILE A 61 -9.80 -11.06 -10.37
C ILE A 61 -10.76 -10.70 -11.51
N PRO A 62 -10.91 -11.52 -12.58
CA PRO A 62 -11.88 -11.25 -13.64
C PRO A 62 -13.32 -11.20 -13.13
N LYS A 63 -13.69 -12.10 -12.20
CA LYS A 63 -15.04 -12.14 -11.58
C LYS A 63 -15.34 -10.87 -10.78
N TYR A 64 -14.35 -10.36 -10.03
CA TYR A 64 -14.51 -9.09 -9.33
C TYR A 64 -14.59 -7.90 -10.30
N ASN A 65 -13.84 -7.93 -11.40
CA ASN A 65 -13.91 -6.89 -12.42
C ASN A 65 -15.27 -6.86 -13.14
N THR A 66 -15.91 -8.01 -13.38
CA THR A 66 -17.26 -8.05 -13.97
C THR A 66 -18.29 -7.49 -13.00
N VAL A 67 -18.27 -7.90 -11.74
CA VAL A 67 -19.17 -7.34 -10.70
C VAL A 67 -18.99 -5.83 -10.56
N MET A 68 -17.74 -5.35 -10.53
CA MET A 68 -17.47 -3.91 -10.46
C MET A 68 -17.97 -3.13 -11.67
N LYS A 69 -17.93 -3.72 -12.88
CA LYS A 69 -18.44 -3.09 -14.10
C LYS A 69 -19.96 -3.10 -14.16
N GLU A 70 -20.60 -4.21 -13.77
CA GLU A 70 -22.05 -4.35 -13.74
C GLU A 70 -22.67 -3.41 -12.70
N GLU A 71 -22.07 -3.31 -11.51
CA GLU A 71 -22.53 -2.41 -10.45
C GLU A 71 -22.29 -0.94 -10.82
N ALA A 72 -21.15 -0.61 -11.45
CA ALA A 72 -20.87 0.74 -11.94
C ALA A 72 -21.74 1.15 -13.14
N ALA A 73 -22.28 0.19 -13.89
CA ALA A 73 -23.23 0.47 -14.97
C ALA A 73 -24.67 0.67 -14.44
N LYS A 74 -25.01 0.05 -13.31
CA LYS A 74 -26.35 0.14 -12.69
C LYS A 74 -26.55 1.41 -11.86
N ALA A 75 -25.52 1.84 -11.13
CA ALA A 75 -25.59 3.00 -10.26
C ALA A 75 -24.54 4.07 -10.67
N PRO A 76 -24.88 5.37 -10.62
CA PRO A 76 -23.94 6.45 -10.88
C PRO A 76 -22.89 6.62 -9.76
N PHE A 77 -22.98 5.82 -8.70
CA PHE A 77 -22.06 5.81 -7.56
C PHE A 77 -21.65 4.37 -7.17
N LYS A 78 -20.58 4.26 -6.39
CA LYS A 78 -20.00 2.96 -5.99
C LYS A 78 -20.82 2.34 -4.85
N THR A 79 -21.42 1.17 -5.11
CA THR A 79 -22.22 0.41 -4.14
C THR A 79 -21.36 -0.30 -3.09
N ILE A 80 -21.99 -0.80 -2.02
CA ILE A 80 -21.35 -1.65 -1.01
C ILE A 80 -20.70 -2.87 -1.68
N GLU A 81 -21.39 -3.50 -2.63
CA GLU A 81 -20.89 -4.65 -3.41
C GLU A 81 -19.67 -4.28 -4.25
N TRP A 82 -19.66 -3.10 -4.89
CA TRP A 82 -18.48 -2.58 -5.59
C TRP A 82 -17.29 -2.44 -4.64
N HIS A 83 -17.51 -1.93 -3.43
CA HIS A 83 -16.46 -1.76 -2.43
C HIS A 83 -15.98 -3.09 -1.83
N ASN A 84 -16.86 -4.06 -1.62
CA ASN A 84 -16.48 -5.41 -1.21
C ASN A 84 -15.67 -6.11 -2.31
N ALA A 85 -16.10 -6.04 -3.57
CA ALA A 85 -15.37 -6.59 -4.72
C ALA A 85 -14.01 -5.91 -4.91
N SER A 86 -13.95 -4.57 -4.76
CA SER A 86 -12.69 -3.81 -4.84
C SER A 86 -11.74 -4.15 -3.69
N SER A 87 -12.27 -4.34 -2.48
CA SER A 87 -11.47 -4.73 -1.31
C SER A 87 -10.92 -6.14 -1.48
N SER A 88 -11.74 -7.08 -1.95
CA SER A 88 -11.32 -8.45 -2.26
C SER A 88 -10.25 -8.46 -3.34
N LYS A 89 -10.41 -7.70 -4.43
CA LYS A 89 -9.38 -7.52 -5.47
C LYS A 89 -8.08 -6.95 -4.89
N ARG A 90 -8.16 -5.94 -4.02
CA ARG A 90 -6.98 -5.33 -3.39
C ARG A 90 -6.28 -6.27 -2.40
N GLY A 91 -7.00 -7.20 -1.80
CA GLY A 91 -6.46 -8.25 -0.93
C GLY A 91 -5.74 -9.37 -1.67
N ILE A 92 -5.96 -9.52 -2.99
CA ILE A 92 -5.25 -10.48 -3.82
C ILE A 92 -3.90 -9.87 -4.21
N ARG A 93 -2.93 -9.95 -3.28
CA ARG A 93 -1.54 -9.53 -3.51
C ARG A 93 -0.61 -10.68 -3.21
N ALA A 94 0.44 -10.82 -4.02
CA ALA A 94 1.45 -11.85 -3.81
C ALA A 94 2.18 -11.68 -2.45
N ARG A 95 2.28 -10.44 -1.92
CA ARG A 95 2.80 -10.16 -0.58
C ARG A 95 1.97 -10.82 0.54
N ASP A 96 0.65 -10.94 0.34
CA ASP A 96 -0.25 -11.46 1.37
C ASP A 96 -0.33 -13.01 1.35
N GLN A 97 0.42 -13.67 0.45
CA GLN A 97 0.64 -15.12 0.40
C GLN A 97 1.58 -15.60 1.52
N GLU A 98 1.58 -16.89 1.83
CA GLU A 98 2.41 -17.45 2.91
C GLU A 98 3.91 -17.17 2.71
N PHE A 99 4.44 -17.36 1.49
CA PHE A 99 5.83 -17.02 1.20
C PHE A 99 6.13 -15.53 1.35
N GLY A 100 5.20 -14.65 0.93
CA GLY A 100 5.33 -13.20 1.04
C GLY A 100 5.34 -12.73 2.50
N LYS A 101 4.50 -13.33 3.35
CA LYS A 101 4.49 -13.08 4.80
C LYS A 101 5.77 -13.51 5.48
N THR A 102 6.34 -14.66 5.10
CA THR A 102 7.62 -15.15 5.65
C THR A 102 8.76 -14.20 5.30
N ILE A 103 8.86 -13.77 4.03
CA ILE A 103 9.86 -12.78 3.59
C ILE A 103 9.65 -11.45 4.32
N GLN A 104 8.40 -11.00 4.45
CA GLN A 104 8.08 -9.76 5.17
C GLN A 104 8.47 -9.85 6.64
N ASN A 105 8.17 -10.94 7.33
CA ASN A 105 8.52 -11.12 8.74
C ASN A 105 10.04 -11.19 8.93
N PHE A 106 10.77 -11.79 7.99
CA PHE A 106 12.23 -11.84 8.04
C PHE A 106 12.89 -10.48 7.82
N LEU A 107 12.36 -9.66 6.91
CA LEU A 107 12.87 -8.31 6.62
C LEU A 107 12.29 -7.22 7.53
N SER A 108 11.28 -7.53 8.34
CA SER A 108 10.70 -6.56 9.26
C SER A 108 11.71 -6.19 10.32
N ALA A 109 11.87 -4.89 10.55
CA ALA A 109 12.67 -4.42 11.67
C ALA A 109 12.12 -5.04 12.97
N PRO A 110 12.99 -5.50 13.89
CA PRO A 110 12.53 -5.97 15.19
C PRO A 110 11.70 -4.86 15.82
N SER A 111 10.47 -5.19 16.21
CA SER A 111 9.60 -4.24 16.91
C SER A 111 10.32 -3.73 18.15
N GLY A 112 10.27 -2.42 18.40
CA GLY A 112 10.80 -1.86 19.64
C GLY A 112 10.22 -2.59 20.86
N TRP A 113 11.01 -2.73 21.91
CA TRP A 113 10.55 -3.31 23.17
C TRP A 113 9.50 -2.36 23.77
N SER A 114 8.21 -2.67 23.59
CA SER A 114 7.13 -1.89 24.21
C SER A 114 6.87 -2.31 25.66
N SER A 115 7.45 -3.43 26.10
CA SER A 115 7.27 -4.01 27.42
C SER A 115 8.61 -4.40 28.03
N ASN A 116 8.65 -4.46 29.37
CA ASN A 116 9.81 -4.88 30.14
C ASN A 116 10.34 -6.22 29.58
N PRO A 117 11.65 -6.36 29.30
CA PRO A 117 12.22 -7.58 28.73
C PRO A 117 11.89 -8.87 29.50
N LEU A 118 11.57 -8.76 30.79
CA LEU A 118 11.15 -9.88 31.63
C LEU A 118 9.72 -10.39 31.34
N ASP A 119 8.82 -9.57 30.79
CA ASP A 119 7.47 -9.99 30.37
C ASP A 119 7.50 -10.97 29.19
N ALA A 120 8.56 -10.95 28.37
CA ALA A 120 8.74 -11.89 27.27
C ALA A 120 9.04 -13.32 27.75
N VAL A 121 9.59 -13.45 28.98
CA VAL A 121 9.94 -14.73 29.59
C VAL A 121 8.87 -15.22 30.55
N TYR A 122 8.14 -14.30 31.20
CA TYR A 122 7.06 -14.65 32.12
C TYR A 122 5.92 -13.64 32.07
N ARG A 123 4.88 -13.94 31.29
CA ARG A 123 3.60 -13.25 31.33
C ARG A 123 2.56 -14.16 31.95
N SER A 124 2.01 -13.77 33.10
CA SER A 124 0.87 -14.50 33.69
C SER A 124 -0.36 -14.32 32.81
N LYS A 125 -1.23 -15.35 32.79
CA LYS A 125 -2.50 -15.32 32.03
C LYS A 125 -3.36 -14.12 32.41
N GLU A 126 -3.37 -13.76 33.69
CA GLU A 126 -4.10 -12.60 34.23
C GLU A 126 -3.59 -11.26 33.69
N ALA A 127 -2.27 -11.08 33.53
CA ALA A 127 -1.70 -9.87 32.93
C ALA A 127 -2.00 -9.78 31.43
N ALA A 128 -1.99 -10.92 30.72
CA ALA A 128 -2.41 -10.97 29.32
C ALA A 128 -3.90 -10.66 29.14
N ASP A 129 -4.76 -11.19 30.02
CA ASP A 129 -6.19 -10.93 30.00
C ASP A 129 -6.50 -9.47 30.34
N ALA A 130 -5.83 -8.87 31.33
CA ALA A 130 -5.97 -7.45 31.69
C ALA A 130 -5.55 -6.50 30.56
N LEU A 131 -4.49 -6.83 29.82
CA LEU A 131 -4.08 -6.09 28.62
C LEU A 131 -5.10 -6.26 27.49
N SER A 132 -5.67 -7.45 27.31
CA SER A 132 -6.63 -7.72 26.24
C SER A 132 -8.04 -7.17 26.48
N ALA A 133 -8.43 -6.96 27.75
CA ALA A 133 -9.76 -6.48 28.14
C ALA A 133 -10.16 -5.16 27.47
N PRO A 134 -9.36 -4.07 27.51
CA PRO A 134 -9.72 -2.83 26.84
C PRO A 134 -9.73 -2.95 25.31
N PHE A 135 -8.92 -3.82 24.72
CA PHE A 135 -8.94 -4.07 23.27
C PHE A 135 -10.16 -4.88 22.84
N LYS A 136 -10.64 -5.82 23.68
CA LYS A 136 -11.91 -6.53 23.43
C LYS A 136 -13.07 -5.55 23.43
N GLU A 137 -13.21 -4.73 24.48
CA GLU A 137 -14.28 -3.73 24.54
C GLU A 137 -14.21 -2.69 23.41
N ALA A 138 -13.01 -2.21 23.06
CA ALA A 138 -12.82 -1.31 21.93
C ALA A 138 -13.16 -1.98 20.59
N ALA A 139 -12.79 -3.25 20.40
CA ALA A 139 -13.11 -4.02 19.20
C ALA A 139 -14.60 -4.33 19.08
N ASP A 140 -15.27 -4.67 20.19
CA ASP A 140 -16.71 -4.90 20.23
C ASP A 140 -17.50 -3.62 19.95
N LYS A 141 -17.10 -2.50 20.56
CA LYS A 141 -17.70 -1.19 20.29
C LYS A 141 -17.48 -0.75 18.84
N ALA A 142 -16.28 -0.99 18.29
CA ALA A 142 -15.98 -0.68 16.90
C ALA A 142 -16.75 -1.58 15.93
N LYS A 143 -16.94 -2.86 16.27
CA LYS A 143 -17.76 -3.81 15.48
C LYS A 143 -19.23 -3.39 15.48
N ALA A 144 -19.79 -3.04 16.65
CA ALA A 144 -21.16 -2.53 16.73
C ALA A 144 -21.36 -1.24 15.90
N ALA A 145 -20.35 -0.35 15.89
CA ALA A 145 -20.36 0.85 15.05
C ALA A 145 -20.27 0.51 13.55
N GLU A 146 -19.47 -0.49 13.16
CA GLU A 146 -19.40 -1.01 11.79
C GLU A 146 -20.74 -1.59 11.35
N ASP A 147 -21.36 -2.46 12.16
CA ASP A 147 -22.65 -3.08 11.87
C ASP A 147 -23.77 -2.04 11.72
N THR A 148 -23.78 -1.03 12.59
CA THR A 148 -24.74 0.09 12.51
C THR A 148 -24.53 0.91 11.24
N ALA A 149 -23.29 1.19 10.88
CA ALA A 149 -22.97 1.94 9.66
C ALA A 149 -23.27 1.12 8.39
N LEU A 150 -23.09 -0.20 8.41
CA LEU A 150 -23.43 -1.11 7.32
C LEU A 150 -24.95 -1.15 7.11
N ALA A 151 -25.73 -1.25 8.19
CA ALA A 151 -27.19 -1.20 8.13
C ALA A 151 -27.68 0.13 7.53
N ALA A 152 -27.12 1.27 7.98
CA ALA A 152 -27.44 2.59 7.45
C ALA A 152 -27.07 2.74 5.96
N ALA A 153 -25.90 2.24 5.55
CA ALA A 153 -25.47 2.25 4.16
C ALA A 153 -26.35 1.36 3.27
N THR A 154 -26.76 0.19 3.76
CA THR A 154 -27.64 -0.74 3.03
C THR A 154 -29.03 -0.15 2.85
N ALA A 155 -29.58 0.48 3.89
CA ALA A 155 -30.85 1.18 3.83
C ALA A 155 -30.80 2.36 2.83
N ALA A 156 -29.75 3.18 2.87
CA ALA A 156 -29.58 4.30 1.95
C ALA A 156 -29.38 3.83 0.49
N GLN A 157 -28.62 2.76 0.27
CA GLN A 157 -28.47 2.15 -1.05
C GLN A 157 -29.79 1.56 -1.56
N SER A 158 -30.59 0.94 -0.68
CA SER A 158 -31.90 0.38 -1.04
C SER A 158 -32.90 1.48 -1.40
N ALA A 159 -32.86 2.62 -0.71
CA ALA A 159 -33.66 3.80 -1.04
C ALA A 159 -33.26 4.40 -2.41
N ALA A 160 -31.96 4.50 -2.69
CA ALA A 160 -31.46 4.93 -4.00
C ALA A 160 -31.83 3.93 -5.11
N ALA A 161 -31.78 2.62 -4.84
CA ALA A 161 -32.16 1.57 -5.77
C ALA A 161 -33.67 1.58 -6.06
N ALA A 162 -34.51 1.84 -5.06
CA ALA A 162 -35.96 2.03 -5.23
C ALA A 162 -36.27 3.21 -6.16
N ALA A 163 -35.47 4.28 -6.10
CA ALA A 163 -35.53 5.41 -7.03
C ALA A 163 -34.82 5.13 -8.38
N SER A 164 -34.41 3.88 -8.66
CA SER A 164 -33.61 3.49 -9.83
C SER A 164 -32.37 4.35 -10.03
N PHE A 165 -31.80 4.88 -8.94
CA PHE A 165 -30.67 5.79 -8.93
C PHE A 165 -30.85 7.10 -9.72
N LYS A 166 -32.10 7.50 -9.97
CA LYS A 166 -32.43 8.73 -10.72
C LYS A 166 -32.40 10.00 -9.85
N ASP A 167 -32.50 9.86 -8.54
CA ASP A 167 -32.50 10.99 -7.60
C ASP A 167 -31.07 11.28 -7.08
N PRO A 168 -30.47 12.44 -7.44
CA PRO A 168 -29.12 12.79 -7.02
C PRO A 168 -28.98 12.99 -5.49
N ALA A 169 -30.04 13.38 -4.79
CA ALA A 169 -30.00 13.58 -3.33
C ALA A 169 -29.94 12.24 -2.58
N LEU A 170 -30.72 11.25 -3.04
CA LEU A 170 -30.66 9.88 -2.51
C LEU A 170 -29.32 9.21 -2.81
N ASN A 171 -28.78 9.43 -4.01
CA ASN A 171 -27.46 8.94 -4.40
C ASN A 171 -26.34 9.55 -3.51
N SER A 172 -26.36 10.87 -3.27
CA SER A 172 -25.38 11.53 -2.38
C SER A 172 -25.50 11.05 -0.93
N THR A 173 -26.72 10.76 -0.47
CA THR A 173 -26.97 10.22 0.88
C THR A 173 -26.41 8.80 1.01
N ALA A 174 -26.63 7.96 0.00
CA ALA A 174 -26.05 6.62 -0.06
C ALA A 174 -24.51 6.67 -0.10
N GLU A 175 -23.91 7.55 -0.91
CA GLU A 175 -22.46 7.73 -0.95
C GLU A 175 -21.87 8.14 0.40
N LYS A 176 -22.51 9.10 1.10
CA LYS A 176 -22.06 9.53 2.42
C LYS A 176 -22.16 8.40 3.45
N ALA A 177 -23.25 7.64 3.43
CA ALA A 177 -23.42 6.49 4.32
C ALA A 177 -22.39 5.38 4.05
N ILE A 178 -22.10 5.09 2.77
CA ILE A 178 -21.08 4.12 2.36
C ILE A 178 -19.67 4.58 2.78
N LYS A 179 -19.35 5.88 2.65
CA LYS A 179 -18.09 6.44 3.16
C LYS A 179 -17.99 6.32 4.69
N GLY A 180 -19.06 6.64 5.41
CA GLY A 180 -19.11 6.48 6.87
C GLY A 180 -18.90 5.03 7.31
N TRP A 181 -19.47 4.07 6.58
CA TRP A 181 -19.21 2.64 6.81
C TRP A 181 -17.76 2.25 6.55
N GLN A 182 -17.11 2.77 5.51
CA GLN A 182 -15.69 2.52 5.26
C GLN A 182 -14.80 3.04 6.38
N GLU A 183 -15.05 4.25 6.85
CA GLU A 183 -14.30 4.82 7.98
C GLU A 183 -14.53 4.00 9.27
N ALA A 184 -15.76 3.53 9.52
CA ALA A 184 -16.07 2.66 10.65
C ALA A 184 -15.34 1.31 10.54
N LYS A 185 -15.32 0.72 9.34
CA LYS A 185 -14.61 -0.53 9.04
C LYS A 185 -13.10 -0.39 9.21
N GLU A 186 -12.51 0.73 8.79
CA GLU A 186 -11.09 1.01 9.02
C GLU A 186 -10.77 1.17 10.51
N LYS A 187 -11.64 1.85 11.27
CA LYS A 187 -11.50 1.97 12.73
C LYS A 187 -11.62 0.62 13.42
N ALA A 188 -12.58 -0.21 13.00
CA ALA A 188 -12.75 -1.57 13.52
C ALA A 188 -11.56 -2.48 13.18
N SER A 189 -11.00 -2.36 11.98
CA SER A 189 -9.79 -3.10 11.61
C SER A 189 -8.57 -2.67 12.42
N LYS A 190 -8.43 -1.38 12.74
CA LYS A 190 -7.35 -0.85 13.60
C LYS A 190 -7.52 -1.22 15.07
N ALA A 191 -8.76 -1.41 15.55
CA ALA A 191 -9.01 -1.84 16.92
C ALA A 191 -8.75 -3.35 17.14
N LYS A 192 -8.72 -4.14 16.06
CA LYS A 192 -8.47 -5.59 16.09
C LYS A 192 -7.00 -5.98 15.90
N GLY A 193 -6.17 -5.10 15.33
CA GLY A 193 -4.77 -5.34 15.01
C GLY A 193 -3.84 -4.58 15.95
#